data_AF-A0A0B1SU88-F1
#
_entry.id   AF-A0A0B1SU88-F1
#
_cell.length_a   1.000
_cell.length_b   1.000
_cell.length_c   1.000
_cell.angle_alpha   90.00
_cell.angle_beta   90.00
_cell.angle_gamma   90.00
#
_symmetry.space_group_name_H-M   'P 1'
#
loop_
_entity.id
_entity.type
_entity.pdbx_description
1 polymer ?
#
loop_
_entity_poly.entity_id
_entity_poly.type
_entity_poly.pdbx_seq_one_letter_code
_entity_poly.pdbx_strand_id
1 'polypeptide(L)'
;MKRGQREDALDQWAEKHGLSAYYKKYKNATDIAREDRQKALMDILEKLPVFFAKLESIETDKSLTCDEENEAIRKLCSTVDARGRRAADYLLGLYHVQPHYTVKPKRASSFHDLILEDLANSAVDVNEFFTW
;
A
#
# COMPACT_ATOMS: atom_id res chain seq x y z
N MET A 1 -1.17 -32.17 -9.66
CA MET A 1 -1.18 -32.33 -8.19
C MET A 1 -1.96 -31.18 -7.58
N LYS A 2 -2.97 -31.44 -6.74
CA LYS A 2 -3.81 -30.41 -6.09
C LYS A 2 -3.11 -29.84 -4.86
N ARG A 3 -3.57 -28.67 -4.37
CA ARG A 3 -3.02 -28.01 -3.17
C ARG A 3 -3.06 -28.93 -1.94
N GLY A 4 -4.21 -29.53 -1.63
CA GLY A 4 -4.33 -30.48 -0.51
C GLY A 4 -3.33 -31.63 -0.60
N GLN A 5 -3.20 -32.23 -1.78
CA GLN A 5 -2.24 -33.32 -2.01
C GLN A 5 -0.77 -32.91 -1.77
N ARG A 6 -0.41 -31.63 -2.00
CA ARG A 6 0.93 -31.11 -1.68
C ARG A 6 1.12 -30.91 -0.19
N GLU A 7 0.11 -30.38 0.49
CA GLU A 7 0.16 -30.20 1.94
C GLU A 7 0.29 -31.55 2.64
N ASP A 8 -0.51 -32.55 2.23
CA ASP A 8 -0.44 -33.92 2.76
C ASP A 8 0.95 -34.55 2.53
N ALA A 9 1.55 -34.35 1.35
CA ALA A 9 2.88 -34.87 1.04
C ALA A 9 3.98 -34.20 1.90
N LEU A 10 3.83 -32.91 2.20
CA LEU A 10 4.77 -32.18 3.06
C LEU A 10 4.60 -32.55 4.54
N ASP A 11 3.36 -32.78 5.00
CA ASP A 11 3.08 -33.28 6.34
C ASP A 11 3.72 -34.67 6.54
N GLN A 12 3.55 -35.59 5.58
CA GLN A 12 4.18 -36.91 5.60
C GLN A 12 5.71 -36.83 5.52
N TRP A 13 6.25 -35.91 4.71
CA TRP A 13 7.69 -35.68 4.65
C TRP A 13 8.24 -35.19 5.99
N ALA A 14 7.57 -34.22 6.62
CA ALA A 14 7.98 -33.69 7.92
C ALA A 14 7.92 -34.78 9.01
N GLU A 15 6.90 -35.64 8.99
CA GLU A 15 6.78 -36.77 9.90
C GLU A 15 7.91 -37.79 9.72
N LYS A 16 8.19 -38.19 8.48
CA LYS A 16 9.27 -39.13 8.15
C LYS A 16 10.64 -38.66 8.64
N HIS A 17 10.84 -37.35 8.72
CA HIS A 17 12.11 -36.74 9.14
C HIS A 17 12.08 -36.19 10.58
N GLY A 18 11.01 -36.43 11.36
CA GLY A 18 10.90 -35.95 12.74
C GLY A 18 10.79 -34.42 12.88
N LEU A 19 10.41 -33.72 11.80
CA LEU A 19 10.31 -32.26 11.71
C LEU A 19 8.87 -31.74 11.87
N SER A 20 7.90 -32.61 12.18
CA SER A 20 6.47 -32.24 12.22
C SER A 20 6.17 -31.02 13.08
N ALA A 21 6.81 -30.88 14.25
CA ALA A 21 6.61 -29.73 15.13
C ALA A 21 7.10 -28.41 14.50
N TYR A 22 8.30 -28.43 13.88
CA TYR A 22 8.87 -27.28 13.19
C TYR A 22 8.05 -26.89 11.95
N TYR A 23 7.67 -27.88 11.14
CA TYR A 23 6.87 -27.66 9.94
C TYR A 23 5.47 -27.11 10.29
N LYS A 24 4.81 -27.66 11.32
CA LYS A 24 3.51 -27.15 11.79
C LYS A 24 3.62 -25.70 12.30
N LYS A 25 4.68 -25.37 13.03
CA LYS A 25 4.93 -23.98 13.47
C LYS A 25 5.12 -23.04 12.29
N TYR A 26 5.90 -23.46 11.29
CA TYR A 26 6.10 -22.70 10.06
C TYR A 26 4.78 -22.48 9.28
N LYS A 27 3.99 -23.55 9.09
CA LYS A 27 2.68 -23.48 8.42
C LYS A 27 1.75 -22.49 9.12
N ASN A 28 1.60 -22.63 10.43
CA ASN A 28 0.74 -21.74 11.23
C ASN A 28 1.22 -20.28 11.15
N ALA A 29 2.52 -20.02 11.26
CA ALA A 29 3.05 -18.66 11.14
C ALA A 29 2.78 -18.05 9.76
N THR A 30 2.86 -18.86 8.71
CA THR A 30 2.59 -18.43 7.34
C THR A 30 1.11 -18.11 7.13
N ASP A 31 0.21 -18.94 7.67
CA ASP A 31 -1.23 -18.71 7.59
C ASP A 31 -1.64 -17.46 8.39
N ILE A 32 -1.11 -17.28 9.60
CA ILE A 32 -1.32 -16.06 10.40
C ILE A 32 -0.83 -14.82 9.65
N ALA A 33 0.38 -14.84 9.11
CA ALA A 33 0.93 -13.71 8.35
C ALA A 33 0.07 -13.37 7.12
N ARG A 34 -0.48 -14.39 6.46
CA ARG A 34 -1.40 -14.21 5.34
C ARG A 34 -2.72 -13.56 5.78
N GLU A 35 -3.31 -14.04 6.87
CA GLU A 35 -4.55 -13.49 7.43
C GLU A 35 -4.36 -12.03 7.87
N ASP A 36 -3.25 -11.73 8.55
CA ASP A 36 -2.91 -10.38 9.00
C ASP A 36 -2.71 -9.45 7.80
N ARG A 37 -2.05 -9.92 6.73
CA ARG A 37 -1.93 -9.17 5.48
C ARG A 37 -3.29 -8.88 4.86
N GLN A 38 -4.19 -9.88 4.85
CA GLN A 38 -5.53 -9.70 4.29
C GLN A 38 -6.33 -8.69 5.10
N LYS A 39 -6.29 -8.75 6.43
CA LYS A 39 -6.93 -7.76 7.30
C LYS A 39 -6.39 -6.35 7.06
N ALA A 40 -5.06 -6.19 7.03
CA ALA A 40 -4.45 -4.89 6.77
C ALA A 40 -4.86 -4.31 5.41
N LEU A 41 -5.01 -5.16 4.38
CA LEU A 41 -5.49 -4.73 3.07
C LEU A 41 -6.94 -4.25 3.13
N MET A 42 -7.82 -5.00 3.81
CA MET A 42 -9.22 -4.61 3.97
C MET A 42 -9.36 -3.30 4.75
N ASP A 43 -8.61 -3.14 5.83
CA ASP A 43 -8.62 -1.91 6.64
C ASP A 43 -8.18 -0.68 5.83
N ILE A 44 -7.21 -0.83 4.92
CA ILE A 44 -6.80 0.24 4.01
C ILE A 44 -7.93 0.56 3.04
N LEU A 45 -8.50 -0.45 2.39
CA LEU A 45 -9.58 -0.26 1.42
C LEU A 45 -10.82 0.41 2.03
N GLU A 46 -11.10 0.16 3.31
CA GLU A 46 -12.20 0.81 4.03
C GLU A 46 -11.93 2.31 4.28
N LYS A 47 -10.67 2.70 4.51
CA LYS A 47 -10.28 4.08 4.82
C LYS A 47 -10.09 4.96 3.58
N LEU A 48 -9.74 4.35 2.44
CA LEU A 48 -9.43 5.07 1.19
C LEU A 48 -10.58 5.95 0.67
N PRO A 49 -11.86 5.53 0.68
CA PRO A 49 -12.96 6.40 0.24
C PRO A 49 -13.03 7.72 1.02
N VAL A 50 -12.87 7.66 2.34
CA VAL A 50 -12.87 8.85 3.21
C VAL A 50 -11.65 9.72 2.95
N PHE A 51 -10.50 9.10 2.71
CA PHE A 51 -9.28 9.81 2.32
C PHE A 51 -9.49 10.61 1.03
N PHE A 52 -10.03 9.98 -0.02
CA PHE A 52 -10.26 10.65 -1.30
C PHE A 52 -11.30 11.77 -1.21
N ALA A 53 -12.39 11.56 -0.45
CA ALA A 53 -13.38 12.62 -0.24
C ALA A 53 -12.77 13.86 0.44
N LYS A 54 -11.86 13.65 1.40
CA LYS A 54 -11.13 14.75 2.05
C LYS A 54 -10.14 15.42 1.09
N LEU A 55 -9.42 14.63 0.29
CA LEU A 55 -8.49 15.16 -0.70
C LEU A 55 -9.23 16.06 -1.71
N GLU A 56 -10.35 15.60 -2.26
CA GLU A 56 -11.18 16.38 -3.17
C GLU A 56 -11.71 17.66 -2.51
N SER A 57 -12.10 17.61 -1.23
CA SER A 57 -12.53 18.80 -0.49
C SER A 57 -11.43 19.85 -0.33
N ILE A 58 -10.16 19.41 -0.20
CA ILE A 58 -9.01 20.31 -0.11
C ILE A 58 -8.69 20.91 -1.48
N GLU A 59 -8.61 20.07 -2.53
CA GLU A 59 -8.27 20.50 -3.89
C GLU A 59 -9.33 21.41 -4.53
N THR A 60 -10.58 21.32 -4.09
CA THR A 60 -11.68 22.16 -4.58
C THR A 60 -11.92 23.42 -3.74
N ASP A 61 -11.24 23.56 -2.59
CA ASP A 61 -11.38 24.71 -1.71
C ASP A 61 -10.64 25.93 -2.27
N LYS A 62 -11.41 26.84 -2.87
CA LYS A 62 -10.89 28.09 -3.45
C LYS A 62 -10.46 29.13 -2.43
N SER A 63 -10.70 28.89 -1.14
CA SER A 63 -10.30 29.81 -0.06
C SER A 63 -8.87 29.59 0.40
N LEU A 64 -8.29 28.42 0.12
CA LEU A 64 -6.93 28.09 0.52
C LEU A 64 -5.90 28.72 -0.42
N THR A 65 -4.82 29.20 0.17
CA THR A 65 -3.60 29.47 -0.58
C THR A 65 -2.89 28.16 -0.92
N CYS A 66 -2.01 28.18 -1.94
CA CYS A 66 -1.25 26.98 -2.32
C CYS A 66 -0.43 26.39 -1.15
N ASP A 67 0.09 27.22 -0.25
CA ASP A 67 0.85 26.75 0.90
C ASP A 67 -0.04 26.06 1.94
N GLU A 68 -1.25 26.59 2.17
CA GLU A 68 -2.24 25.99 3.07
C GLU A 68 -2.81 24.69 2.51
N GLU A 69 -3.04 24.62 1.20
CA GLU A 69 -3.44 23.42 0.49
C GLU A 69 -2.39 22.31 0.64
N ASN A 70 -1.11 22.62 0.37
CA ASN A 70 0.00 21.68 0.52
C ASN A 70 0.13 21.16 1.96
N GLU A 71 -0.02 22.04 2.95
CA GLU A 71 0.04 21.65 4.36
C GLU A 71 -1.17 20.78 4.77
N ALA A 72 -2.37 21.09 4.25
CA ALA A 72 -3.56 20.28 4.47
C ALA A 72 -3.41 18.87 3.86
N ILE A 73 -2.86 18.78 2.66
CA ILE A 73 -2.55 17.50 2.00
C ILE A 73 -1.53 16.71 2.82
N ARG A 74 -0.44 17.32 3.30
CA ARG A 74 0.55 16.64 4.16
C ARG A 74 -0.06 16.11 5.45
N LYS A 75 -0.93 16.90 6.09
CA LYS A 75 -1.68 16.45 7.28
C LYS A 75 -2.59 15.28 6.94
N LEU A 76 -3.30 15.32 5.82
CA LEU A 76 -4.14 14.22 5.36
C LEU A 76 -3.34 12.95 5.10
N CYS A 77 -2.18 13.04 4.42
CA CYS A 77 -1.26 11.93 4.18
C CYS A 77 -0.73 11.31 5.49
N SER A 78 -0.58 12.12 6.55
CA SER A 78 -0.17 11.64 7.87
C SER A 78 -1.25 10.83 8.60
N THR A 79 -2.52 10.92 8.19
CA THR A 79 -3.63 10.13 8.79
C THR A 79 -3.71 8.69 8.29
N VAL A 80 -2.97 8.37 7.22
CA VAL A 80 -2.91 7.04 6.62
C VAL A 80 -1.48 6.51 6.78
N ASP A 81 -1.33 5.20 6.99
CA ASP A 81 -0.02 4.57 7.07
C ASP A 81 0.68 4.53 5.68
N ALA A 82 1.96 4.17 5.67
CA ALA A 82 2.74 4.15 4.43
C ALA A 82 2.13 3.24 3.34
N ARG A 83 1.46 2.15 3.73
CA ARG A 83 0.82 1.22 2.81
C ARG A 83 -0.44 1.83 2.19
N GLY A 84 -1.28 2.46 3.00
CA GLY A 84 -2.46 3.16 2.49
C GLY A 84 -2.09 4.37 1.63
N ARG A 85 -1.00 5.10 1.94
CA ARG A 85 -0.47 6.15 1.04
C ARG A 85 -0.11 5.62 -0.34
N ARG A 86 0.62 4.50 -0.42
CA ARG A 86 0.96 3.86 -1.70
C ARG A 86 -0.28 3.35 -2.44
N ALA A 87 -1.26 2.79 -1.73
CA ALA A 87 -2.51 2.36 -2.33
C ALA A 87 -3.30 3.55 -2.90
N ALA A 88 -3.34 4.67 -2.17
CA ALA A 88 -3.97 5.90 -2.63
C ALA A 88 -3.29 6.46 -3.89
N ASP A 89 -1.96 6.52 -3.88
CA ASP A 89 -1.14 6.96 -5.01
C ASP A 89 -1.36 6.10 -6.26
N TYR A 90 -1.36 4.77 -6.09
CA TYR A 90 -1.67 3.84 -7.18
C TYR A 90 -3.06 4.10 -7.78
N LEU A 91 -4.08 4.22 -6.93
CA LEU A 91 -5.45 4.46 -7.40
C LEU A 91 -5.59 5.82 -8.08
N LEU A 92 -4.97 6.88 -7.57
CA LEU A 92 -4.96 8.20 -8.22
C LEU A 92 -4.28 8.15 -9.58
N GLY A 93 -3.18 7.41 -9.70
CA GLY A 93 -2.49 7.17 -10.97
C GLY A 93 -3.37 6.50 -12.03
N LEU A 94 -4.34 5.67 -11.63
CA LEU A 94 -5.29 5.05 -12.59
C LEU A 94 -6.26 6.06 -13.21
N TYR A 95 -6.58 7.13 -12.49
CA TYR A 95 -7.54 8.16 -12.93
C TYR A 95 -6.86 9.45 -13.39
N HIS A 96 -5.53 9.53 -13.31
CA HIS A 96 -4.78 10.64 -13.87
C HIS A 96 -4.79 10.57 -15.39
N VAL A 97 -5.62 11.40 -16.03
CA VAL A 97 -5.56 11.61 -17.47
C VAL A 97 -4.25 12.34 -17.75
N GLN A 98 -3.24 11.65 -18.29
CA GLN A 98 -2.03 12.31 -18.77
C GLN A 98 -2.44 13.41 -19.76
N PRO A 99 -2.14 14.70 -19.48
CA PRO A 99 -2.31 15.73 -20.48
C PRO A 99 -1.33 15.43 -21.62
N HIS A 100 -1.82 15.25 -22.84
CA HIS A 100 -1.01 15.03 -24.04
C HIS A 100 -0.17 16.25 -24.47
N TYR A 101 0.29 17.09 -23.55
CA TYR A 101 1.07 18.28 -23.84
C TYR A 101 2.49 18.13 -23.29
N THR A 102 3.46 18.15 -24.19
CA THR A 102 4.92 18.11 -23.97
C THR A 102 5.46 19.41 -23.37
N VAL A 103 4.80 19.94 -22.35
CA VAL A 103 5.29 21.09 -21.57
C VAL A 103 5.34 20.63 -20.12
N LYS A 104 6.56 20.59 -19.55
CA LYS A 104 6.74 20.36 -18.11
C LYS A 104 5.75 21.25 -17.36
N PRO A 105 4.77 20.69 -16.63
CA PRO A 105 3.78 21.52 -15.97
C PRO A 105 4.51 22.36 -14.91
N LYS A 106 4.59 23.66 -15.17
CA LYS A 106 4.89 24.67 -14.16
C LYS A 106 3.57 24.95 -13.42
N ARG A 107 3.08 23.97 -12.68
CA ARG A 107 1.93 24.12 -11.77
C ARG A 107 2.21 23.31 -10.52
N ALA A 108 1.99 24.00 -9.39
CA ALA A 108 1.98 23.56 -8.00
C ALA A 108 2.13 22.05 -7.78
N SER A 109 3.22 21.69 -7.08
CA SER A 109 3.36 20.53 -6.18
C SER A 109 2.17 19.56 -6.27
N SER A 110 2.20 18.65 -7.24
CA SER A 110 1.13 17.67 -7.35
C SER A 110 1.22 16.72 -6.15
N PHE A 111 0.09 16.20 -5.70
CA PHE A 111 0.02 15.15 -4.67
C PHE A 111 1.03 14.01 -4.94
N HIS A 112 1.26 13.68 -6.21
CA HIS A 112 2.28 12.73 -6.66
C HIS A 112 3.70 13.15 -6.28
N ASP A 113 4.08 14.42 -6.46
CA ASP A 113 5.42 14.92 -6.15
C ASP A 113 5.69 14.87 -4.63
N LEU A 114 4.69 15.22 -3.82
CA LEU A 114 4.79 15.16 -2.35
C LEU A 114 4.88 13.73 -1.83
N ILE A 115 4.08 12.81 -2.38
CA ILE A 115 4.14 11.40 -2.00
C ILE A 115 5.46 10.77 -2.42
N LEU A 116 5.96 11.06 -3.62
CA LEU A 116 7.23 10.51 -4.10
C LEU A 116 8.40 11.02 -3.27
N GLU A 117 8.39 12.30 -2.87
CA GLU A 117 9.39 12.87 -1.97
C GLU A 117 9.33 12.22 -0.58
N ASP A 118 8.13 12.04 -0.01
CA ASP A 118 7.96 11.42 1.32
C ASP A 118 8.29 9.92 1.31
N LEU A 119 8.00 9.22 0.21
CA LEU A 119 8.35 7.81 0.00
C LEU A 119 9.84 7.60 -0.23
N ALA A 120 10.49 8.48 -1.00
CA ALA A 120 11.94 8.42 -1.24
C ALA A 120 12.75 8.73 0.03
N ASN A 121 12.21 9.59 0.90
CA ASN A 121 12.81 9.92 2.19
C ASN A 121 12.49 8.89 3.28
N SER A 122 11.43 8.09 3.13
CA SER A 122 11.19 6.92 3.97
C SER A 122 12.11 5.79 3.53
N ALA A 123 13.04 5.35 4.39
CA ALA A 123 13.93 4.21 4.17
C ALA A 123 13.17 2.85 4.17
N VAL A 124 12.06 2.77 3.44
CA VAL A 124 11.29 1.54 3.24
C VAL A 124 11.79 0.91 1.95
N ASP A 125 12.65 -0.09 2.10
CA ASP A 125 13.22 -0.86 0.99
C ASP A 125 12.10 -1.32 0.04
N VAL A 126 12.11 -0.72 -1.14
CA VAL A 126 11.13 -0.96 -2.21
C VAL A 126 11.25 -2.41 -2.72
N ASN A 127 12.35 -3.10 -2.42
CA ASN A 127 12.63 -4.46 -2.88
C ASN A 127 11.97 -5.59 -2.08
N GLU A 128 11.50 -5.36 -0.85
CA GLU A 128 10.93 -6.46 -0.04
C GLU A 128 9.56 -6.96 -0.52
N PHE A 129 8.91 -6.26 -1.46
CA PHE A 129 7.61 -6.68 -2.01
C PHE A 129 7.69 -7.45 -3.34
N PHE A 130 8.84 -7.48 -4.01
CA PHE A 130 9.00 -8.08 -5.34
C PHE A 130 9.98 -9.26 -5.41
N THR A 131 10.55 -9.71 -4.29
CA THR A 131 11.33 -10.95 -4.27
C THR A 131 10.40 -12.15 -4.15
N TRP A 132 10.24 -12.86 -5.26
CA TRP A 132 9.55 -14.14 -5.39
C TRP A 132 10.39 -15.31 -4.85
#